data_AF-A0A2D5MML7-F1
#
_entry.id   AF-A0A2D5MML7-F1
#
_cell.length_a   1.000
_cell.length_b   1.000
_cell.length_c   1.000
_cell.angle_alpha   90.00
_cell.angle_beta   90.00
_cell.angle_gamma   90.00
#
_symmetry.space_group_name_H-M   'P 1'
#
loop_
_entity.id
_entity.type
_entity.pdbx_description
1 polymer ?
#
loop_
_entity_poly.entity_id
_entity_poly.type
_entity_poly.pdbx_seq_one_letter_code
_entity_poly.pdbx_strand_id
1 'polypeptide(L)'
;MKNFFVVLMALVLFMQDIVSSPESNGIDELVELLGVSSDSQFQLDILKGILDALKGQRDVKEPKDWPQVVKFLNESSLDEVREISHLLSLKFGSQGAFENMRNELVNKSISYEKRKRALGALSDAKDLKLPALLIDLLDDEALQQQAILALAAFDKPEISAAILSHFPKLKLQARQYALSTMASRLTYAVELITAIDKKTIDSKLLTAEVVRQLRAHNDTNINRELDRLWGISRSSTQAKLDEIEKYKRILGKGNGEPNNLSNGRVVFNRFCASCHKFYGQGGEIGPDITGADRKNLHYILSNIIDPNAEIPSDYRTSIIRMKDNRILFGVVRSREINTIKLVTSSEVLFLPKRDILKIDSQNFSIMPEGLIRFFNDQELRDLISYLRGKGQVPLP
;
A
#
# COMPACT_ATOMS: atom_id res chain seq x y z
N MET A 1 -26.97 -24.08 43.31
CA MET A 1 -28.14 -23.78 42.45
C MET A 1 -28.68 -22.35 42.60
N LYS A 2 -28.58 -21.68 43.76
CA LYS A 2 -29.03 -20.27 43.91
C LYS A 2 -28.15 -19.21 43.22
N ASN A 3 -26.84 -19.47 43.03
CA ASN A 3 -25.93 -18.49 42.40
C ASN A 3 -25.94 -18.52 40.86
N PHE A 4 -26.49 -19.56 40.24
CA PHE A 4 -26.56 -19.67 38.77
C PHE A 4 -27.76 -18.90 38.20
N PHE A 5 -28.83 -18.78 38.99
CA PHE A 5 -30.05 -18.07 38.59
C PHE A 5 -29.90 -16.54 38.68
N VAL A 6 -29.05 -16.03 39.58
CA VAL A 6 -28.77 -14.58 39.71
C VAL A 6 -27.93 -14.07 38.53
N VAL A 7 -26.97 -14.87 38.05
CA VAL A 7 -26.15 -14.53 36.87
C VAL A 7 -26.98 -14.56 35.58
N LEU A 8 -27.91 -15.51 35.46
CA LEU A 8 -28.79 -15.59 34.29
C LEU A 8 -29.85 -14.48 34.27
N MET A 9 -30.34 -14.03 35.43
CA MET A 9 -31.34 -12.96 35.52
C MET A 9 -30.72 -11.56 35.31
N ALA A 10 -29.43 -11.39 35.64
CA ALA A 10 -28.67 -10.20 35.23
C ALA A 10 -28.53 -10.16 33.69
N LEU A 11 -28.16 -11.27 33.04
CA LEU A 11 -28.02 -11.36 31.57
C LEU A 11 -29.33 -11.08 30.80
N VAL A 12 -30.49 -11.42 31.36
CA VAL A 12 -31.80 -11.17 30.72
C VAL A 12 -32.30 -9.74 30.94
N LEU A 13 -31.97 -9.11 32.08
CA LEU A 13 -32.24 -7.69 32.30
C LEU A 13 -31.31 -6.78 31.47
N PHE A 14 -30.10 -7.23 31.16
CA PHE A 14 -29.17 -6.54 30.24
C PHE A 14 -29.64 -6.51 28.77
N MET A 15 -30.62 -7.34 28.37
CA MET A 15 -31.14 -7.35 27.00
C MET A 15 -32.29 -6.36 26.76
N GLN A 16 -32.92 -5.80 27.79
CA GLN A 16 -34.10 -4.94 27.63
C GLN A 16 -33.80 -3.43 27.61
N ASP A 17 -32.63 -2.99 28.10
CA ASP A 17 -32.28 -1.57 28.17
C ASP A 17 -31.41 -1.05 26.99
N ILE A 18 -31.13 -1.88 25.98
CA ILE A 18 -30.33 -1.49 24.79
C ILE A 18 -31.13 -0.57 23.83
N VAL A 19 -32.41 -0.30 24.11
CA VAL A 19 -33.28 0.48 23.22
C VAL A 19 -33.67 1.81 23.85
N SER A 20 -32.68 2.68 24.19
CA SER A 20 -32.82 4.15 24.03
C SER A 20 -31.62 4.97 24.53
N SER A 21 -30.90 5.62 23.59
CA SER A 21 -30.01 6.80 23.69
C SER A 21 -28.53 6.59 24.14
N PRO A 22 -27.60 7.52 23.80
CA PRO A 22 -26.83 7.59 22.56
C PRO A 22 -25.32 7.23 22.76
N GLU A 23 -24.81 6.27 21.99
CA GLU A 23 -23.41 5.98 21.59
C GLU A 23 -22.20 6.06 22.58
N SER A 24 -22.27 6.65 23.78
CA SER A 24 -21.10 6.80 24.68
C SER A 24 -21.03 5.85 25.88
N ASN A 25 -22.15 5.40 26.42
CA ASN A 25 -22.15 4.73 27.74
C ASN A 25 -21.44 3.36 27.75
N GLY A 26 -21.52 2.59 26.66
CA GLY A 26 -20.93 1.24 26.62
C GLY A 26 -19.40 1.22 26.63
N ILE A 27 -18.73 2.21 26.02
CA ILE A 27 -17.26 2.27 26.01
C ILE A 27 -16.74 2.75 27.37
N ASP A 28 -17.41 3.73 27.98
CA ASP A 28 -17.06 4.21 29.32
C ASP A 28 -17.11 3.05 30.36
N GLU A 29 -18.15 2.22 30.33
CA GLU A 29 -18.28 1.04 31.21
C GLU A 29 -17.18 -0.01 30.97
N LEU A 30 -16.84 -0.28 29.70
CA LEU A 30 -15.75 -1.22 29.38
C LEU A 30 -14.39 -0.69 29.83
N VAL A 31 -14.16 0.63 29.74
CA VAL A 31 -12.94 1.27 30.24
C VAL A 31 -12.87 1.22 31.76
N GLU A 32 -13.99 1.40 32.46
CA GLU A 32 -14.04 1.21 33.91
C GLU A 32 -13.64 -0.23 34.31
N LEU A 33 -14.18 -1.24 33.62
CA LEU A 33 -13.82 -2.65 33.85
C LEU A 33 -12.33 -2.94 33.64
N LEU A 34 -11.71 -2.30 32.65
CA LEU A 34 -10.26 -2.39 32.43
C LEU A 34 -9.49 -1.89 33.64
N GLY A 35 -9.91 -0.79 34.28
CA GLY A 35 -9.25 -0.21 35.44
C GLY A 35 -9.37 -1.02 36.73
N VAL A 36 -10.41 -1.84 36.87
CA VAL A 36 -10.67 -2.64 38.08
C VAL A 36 -9.96 -4.00 38.03
N SER A 37 -9.74 -4.56 36.84
CA SER A 37 -9.09 -5.87 36.68
C SER A 37 -7.57 -5.77 36.60
N SER A 38 -6.86 -6.67 37.27
CA SER A 38 -5.41 -6.87 37.12
C SER A 38 -5.05 -8.05 36.19
N ASP A 39 -6.04 -8.78 35.69
CA ASP A 39 -5.84 -9.90 34.76
C ASP A 39 -5.55 -9.37 33.35
N SER A 40 -4.32 -9.58 32.89
CA SER A 40 -3.87 -9.12 31.57
C SER A 40 -4.59 -9.78 30.40
N GLN A 41 -5.03 -11.04 30.52
CA GLN A 41 -5.76 -11.71 29.44
C GLN A 41 -7.19 -11.17 29.34
N PHE A 42 -7.83 -10.94 30.49
CA PHE A 42 -9.15 -10.30 30.53
C PHE A 42 -9.11 -8.88 29.94
N GLN A 43 -8.08 -8.09 30.31
CA GLN A 43 -7.85 -6.77 29.72
C GLN A 43 -7.68 -6.84 28.20
N LEU A 44 -6.89 -7.81 27.72
CA LEU A 44 -6.64 -8.01 26.31
C LEU A 44 -7.92 -8.29 25.52
N ASP A 45 -8.80 -9.14 26.05
CA ASP A 45 -10.06 -9.50 25.40
C ASP A 45 -11.01 -8.29 25.28
N ILE A 46 -11.12 -7.47 26.36
CA ILE A 46 -11.89 -6.22 26.31
C ILE A 46 -11.29 -5.24 25.31
N LEU A 47 -9.97 -5.03 25.36
CA LEU A 47 -9.27 -4.12 24.45
C LEU A 47 -9.47 -4.51 22.99
N LYS A 48 -9.42 -5.80 22.66
CA LYS A 48 -9.73 -6.34 21.31
C LYS A 48 -11.18 -6.03 20.92
N GLY A 49 -12.13 -6.27 21.83
CA GLY A 49 -13.55 -5.96 21.61
C GLY A 49 -13.79 -4.48 21.31
N ILE A 50 -13.19 -3.58 22.10
CA ILE A 50 -13.29 -2.13 21.86
C ILE A 50 -12.64 -1.77 20.51
N LEU A 51 -11.44 -2.28 20.23
CA LEU A 51 -10.74 -1.99 18.97
C LEU A 51 -11.55 -2.42 17.74
N ASP A 52 -12.16 -3.60 17.79
CA ASP A 52 -13.02 -4.13 16.73
C ASP A 52 -14.31 -3.31 16.57
N ALA A 53 -14.96 -2.92 17.68
CA ALA A 53 -16.13 -2.06 17.66
C ALA A 53 -15.82 -0.68 17.04
N LEU A 54 -14.61 -0.17 17.28
CA LEU A 54 -14.11 1.10 16.74
C LEU A 54 -13.42 0.95 15.38
N LYS A 55 -13.51 -0.21 14.73
CA LYS A 55 -12.89 -0.44 13.43
C LYS A 55 -13.49 0.51 12.40
N GLY A 56 -12.62 1.26 11.74
CA GLY A 56 -13.00 2.27 10.77
C GLY A 56 -13.58 3.55 11.37
N GLN A 57 -13.78 3.67 12.69
CA GLN A 57 -14.13 4.94 13.33
C GLN A 57 -12.88 5.81 13.56
N ARG A 58 -13.06 7.14 13.51
CA ARG A 58 -12.05 8.18 13.78
C ARG A 58 -12.66 9.20 14.74
N ASP A 59 -11.82 9.87 15.51
CA ASP A 59 -12.22 10.99 16.39
C ASP A 59 -13.30 10.57 17.42
N VAL A 60 -13.13 9.38 17.99
CA VAL A 60 -14.02 8.89 19.05
C VAL A 60 -13.75 9.72 20.30
N LYS A 61 -14.80 10.14 21.00
CA LYS A 61 -14.64 10.88 22.26
C LYS A 61 -13.84 10.03 23.26
N GLU A 62 -12.80 10.62 23.85
CA GLU A 62 -12.01 9.94 24.88
C GLU A 62 -12.90 9.55 26.07
N PRO A 63 -12.93 8.25 26.45
CA PRO A 63 -13.66 7.80 27.63
C PRO A 63 -13.14 8.47 28.89
N LYS A 64 -14.04 8.75 29.83
CA LYS A 64 -13.75 9.62 30.99
C LYS A 64 -12.54 9.15 31.82
N ASP A 65 -12.44 7.84 32.02
CA ASP A 65 -11.41 7.22 32.88
C ASP A 65 -10.19 6.71 32.09
N TRP A 66 -10.19 6.88 30.76
CA TRP A 66 -9.11 6.42 29.89
C TRP A 66 -7.72 6.97 30.28
N PRO A 67 -7.54 8.27 30.61
CA PRO A 67 -6.23 8.80 30.98
C PRO A 67 -5.61 8.16 32.22
N GLN A 68 -6.43 7.63 33.13
CA GLN A 68 -6.01 6.93 34.33
C GLN A 68 -5.74 5.46 34.03
N VAL A 69 -6.67 4.80 33.33
CA VAL A 69 -6.59 3.38 32.98
C VAL A 69 -5.41 3.09 32.05
N VAL A 70 -5.15 3.95 31.05
CA VAL A 70 -4.06 3.72 30.10
C VAL A 70 -2.68 3.67 30.76
N LYS A 71 -2.48 4.38 31.89
CA LYS A 71 -1.20 4.36 32.61
C LYS A 71 -0.88 2.96 33.12
N PHE A 72 -1.87 2.27 33.69
CA PHE A 72 -1.68 0.91 34.18
C PHE A 72 -1.60 -0.10 33.02
N LEU A 73 -2.40 0.08 31.96
CA LEU A 73 -2.34 -0.80 30.79
C LEU A 73 -0.98 -0.75 30.10
N ASN A 74 -0.33 0.41 30.08
CA ASN A 74 1.03 0.59 29.55
C ASN A 74 2.11 -0.11 30.39
N GLU A 75 1.81 -0.52 31.62
CA GLU A 75 2.71 -1.31 32.48
C GLU A 75 2.43 -2.81 32.40
N SER A 76 1.44 -3.23 31.61
CA SER A 76 1.07 -4.64 31.46
C SER A 76 2.24 -5.50 31.00
N SER A 77 2.32 -6.72 31.54
CA SER A 77 3.30 -7.72 31.13
C SER A 77 3.07 -8.24 29.71
N LEU A 78 1.85 -8.12 29.18
CA LEU A 78 1.51 -8.53 27.82
C LEU A 78 1.76 -7.39 26.83
N ASP A 79 2.64 -7.63 25.86
CA ASP A 79 2.96 -6.68 24.80
C ASP A 79 1.72 -6.25 24.01
N GLU A 80 0.81 -7.20 23.73
CA GLU A 80 -0.40 -6.95 22.95
C GLU A 80 -1.38 -6.00 23.66
N VAL A 81 -1.43 -6.05 25.01
CA VAL A 81 -2.23 -5.10 25.82
C VAL A 81 -1.70 -3.69 25.60
N ARG A 82 -0.38 -3.48 25.78
CA ARG A 82 0.25 -2.17 25.60
C ARG A 82 0.03 -1.64 24.18
N GLU A 83 0.15 -2.50 23.18
CA GLU A 83 -0.04 -2.14 21.77
C GLU A 83 -1.47 -1.67 21.46
N ILE A 84 -2.49 -2.44 21.88
CA ILE A 84 -3.88 -2.06 21.62
C ILE A 84 -4.25 -0.80 22.41
N SER A 85 -3.75 -0.65 23.64
CA SER A 85 -3.93 0.58 24.42
C SER A 85 -3.38 1.82 23.72
N HIS A 86 -2.21 1.73 23.09
CA HIS A 86 -1.69 2.85 22.29
C HIS A 86 -2.58 3.17 21.08
N LEU A 87 -3.05 2.15 20.34
CA LEU A 87 -3.93 2.33 19.19
C LEU A 87 -5.28 2.96 19.58
N LEU A 88 -5.88 2.51 20.69
CA LEU A 88 -7.12 3.07 21.21
C LEU A 88 -6.94 4.51 21.67
N SER A 89 -5.82 4.84 22.33
CA SER A 89 -5.53 6.21 22.74
C SER A 89 -5.49 7.19 21.56
N LEU A 90 -4.96 6.76 20.41
CA LEU A 90 -4.99 7.56 19.19
C LEU A 90 -6.41 7.69 18.63
N LYS A 91 -7.20 6.61 18.63
CA LYS A 91 -8.62 6.64 18.21
C LYS A 91 -9.48 7.57 19.06
N PHE A 92 -9.14 7.66 20.34
CA PHE A 92 -9.76 8.55 21.32
C PHE A 92 -9.31 10.01 21.24
N GLY A 93 -8.34 10.36 20.38
CA GLY A 93 -7.89 11.74 20.25
C GLY A 93 -6.90 12.19 21.33
N SER A 94 -6.31 11.26 22.10
CA SER A 94 -5.49 11.57 23.27
C SER A 94 -4.21 12.32 22.91
N GLN A 95 -4.10 13.59 23.30
CA GLN A 95 -2.99 14.46 22.88
C GLN A 95 -1.62 13.90 23.29
N GLY A 96 -1.51 13.36 24.51
CA GLY A 96 -0.28 12.75 25.00
C GLY A 96 0.14 11.51 24.19
N ALA A 97 -0.83 10.72 23.71
CA ALA A 97 -0.54 9.57 22.84
C ALA A 97 0.01 10.01 21.48
N PHE A 98 -0.58 11.04 20.87
CA PHE A 98 -0.05 11.61 19.62
C PHE A 98 1.35 12.19 19.80
N GLU A 99 1.62 12.88 20.90
CA GLU A 99 2.95 13.41 21.21
C GLU A 99 4.00 12.32 21.38
N ASN A 100 3.70 11.29 22.16
CA ASN A 100 4.58 10.14 22.35
C ASN A 100 4.89 9.44 21.02
N MET A 101 3.86 9.21 20.20
CA MET A 101 4.02 8.54 18.90
C MET A 101 4.88 9.37 17.93
N ARG A 102 4.73 10.70 17.94
CA ARG A 102 5.60 11.60 17.14
C ARG A 102 7.05 11.56 17.63
N ASN A 103 7.27 11.56 18.94
CA ASN A 103 8.60 11.47 19.54
C ASN A 103 9.29 10.14 19.20
N GLU A 104 8.55 9.02 19.26
CA GLU A 104 9.05 7.72 18.83
C GLU A 104 9.42 7.70 17.35
N LEU A 105 8.56 8.26 16.49
CA LEU A 105 8.76 8.30 15.04
C LEU A 105 10.09 8.97 14.65
N VAL A 106 10.39 10.13 15.22
CA VAL A 106 11.58 10.93 14.84
C VAL A 106 12.86 10.50 15.56
N ASN A 107 12.75 9.73 16.64
CA ASN A 107 13.91 9.32 17.43
C ASN A 107 14.65 8.15 16.77
N LYS A 108 15.80 8.45 16.14
CA LYS A 108 16.66 7.46 15.45
C LYS A 108 17.28 6.38 16.36
N SER A 109 17.26 6.56 17.69
CA SER A 109 17.69 5.52 18.64
C SER A 109 16.63 4.42 18.84
N ILE A 110 15.38 4.68 18.45
CA ILE A 110 14.30 3.70 18.49
C ILE A 110 14.41 2.75 17.29
N SER A 111 14.14 1.47 17.51
CA SER A 111 14.18 0.45 16.47
C SER A 111 13.28 0.82 15.27
N TYR A 112 13.73 0.49 14.06
CA TYR A 112 12.99 0.71 12.82
C TYR A 112 11.51 0.28 12.90
N GLU A 113 11.23 -0.93 13.39
CA GLU A 113 9.86 -1.46 13.48
C GLU A 113 8.96 -0.61 14.39
N LYS A 114 9.46 -0.15 15.55
CA LYS A 114 8.71 0.77 16.42
C LYS A 114 8.41 2.10 15.72
N ARG A 115 9.41 2.70 15.07
CA ARG A 115 9.23 3.97 14.34
C ARG A 115 8.24 3.82 13.17
N LYS A 116 8.31 2.70 12.44
CA LYS A 116 7.38 2.38 11.35
C LYS A 116 5.95 2.19 11.84
N ARG A 117 5.75 1.52 12.98
CA ARG A 117 4.42 1.42 13.61
C ARG A 117 3.90 2.79 14.02
N ALA A 118 4.75 3.64 14.59
CA ALA A 118 4.39 5.01 14.96
C ALA A 118 3.93 5.83 13.75
N LEU A 119 4.65 5.74 12.64
CA LEU A 119 4.28 6.36 11.37
C LEU A 119 2.91 5.89 10.88
N GLY A 120 2.67 4.57 10.87
CA GLY A 120 1.40 3.98 10.47
C GLY A 120 0.24 4.46 11.33
N ALA A 121 0.41 4.41 12.65
CA ALA A 121 -0.62 4.81 13.59
C ALA A 121 -0.99 6.30 13.49
N LEU A 122 0.01 7.19 13.34
CA LEU A 122 -0.22 8.62 13.11
C LEU A 122 -0.90 8.90 11.77
N SER A 123 -0.56 8.13 10.73
CA SER A 123 -1.16 8.26 9.39
C SER A 123 -2.62 7.83 9.38
N ASP A 124 -2.94 6.70 10.02
CA ASP A 124 -4.31 6.19 10.14
C ASP A 124 -5.21 7.15 10.94
N ALA A 125 -4.65 7.75 11.98
CA ALA A 125 -5.27 8.78 12.79
C ALA A 125 -5.30 10.17 12.12
N LYS A 126 -4.70 10.32 10.93
CA LYS A 126 -4.59 11.59 10.18
C LYS A 126 -4.06 12.75 11.05
N ASP A 127 -3.02 12.48 11.83
CA ASP A 127 -2.44 13.47 12.73
C ASP A 127 -2.07 14.77 11.99
N LEU A 128 -2.54 15.90 12.49
CA LEU A 128 -2.39 17.20 11.80
C LEU A 128 -0.94 17.69 11.75
N LYS A 129 -0.08 17.21 12.67
CA LYS A 129 1.34 17.58 12.74
C LYS A 129 2.24 16.62 11.93
N LEU A 130 1.71 15.46 11.52
CA LEU A 130 2.47 14.44 10.82
C LEU A 130 3.04 14.90 9.46
N PRO A 131 2.36 15.70 8.61
CA PRO A 131 2.90 16.08 7.30
C PRO A 131 4.30 16.70 7.34
N ALA A 132 4.55 17.61 8.31
CA ALA A 132 5.85 18.24 8.46
C ALA A 132 6.93 17.20 8.83
N LEU A 133 6.62 16.28 9.75
CA LEU A 133 7.52 15.20 10.14
C LEU A 133 7.81 14.23 8.98
N LEU A 134 6.80 13.93 8.17
CA LEU A 134 6.96 13.06 7.00
C LEU A 134 7.88 13.70 5.94
N ILE A 135 7.82 15.03 5.77
CA ILE A 135 8.74 15.76 4.90
C ILE A 135 10.17 15.63 5.41
N ASP A 136 10.41 15.80 6.71
CA ASP A 136 11.75 15.63 7.31
C ASP A 136 12.26 14.18 7.17
N LEU A 137 11.35 13.19 7.25
CA LEU A 137 11.68 11.77 7.08
C LEU A 137 12.01 11.38 5.63
N LEU A 138 11.86 12.28 4.65
CA LEU A 138 12.35 12.02 3.29
C LEU A 138 13.88 11.87 3.24
N ASP A 139 14.62 12.44 4.20
CA ASP A 139 16.07 12.26 4.35
C ASP A 139 16.45 11.07 5.28
N ASP A 140 15.48 10.38 5.87
CA ASP A 140 15.73 9.19 6.71
C ASP A 140 15.81 7.94 5.85
N GLU A 141 17.01 7.40 5.62
CA GLU A 141 17.20 6.23 4.74
C GLU A 141 16.38 4.99 5.11
N ALA A 142 16.00 4.83 6.39
CA ALA A 142 15.24 3.69 6.85
C ALA A 142 13.74 3.89 6.58
N LEU A 143 13.21 5.10 6.78
CA LEU A 143 11.77 5.39 6.68
C LEU A 143 11.36 6.20 5.44
N GLN A 144 12.29 6.61 4.57
CA GLN A 144 12.03 7.44 3.38
C GLN A 144 10.87 6.87 2.53
N GLN A 145 10.84 5.56 2.32
CA GLN A 145 9.77 4.90 1.56
C GLN A 145 8.41 5.05 2.26
N GLN A 146 8.34 4.75 3.56
CA GLN A 146 7.10 4.80 4.33
C GLN A 146 6.60 6.25 4.45
N ALA A 147 7.53 7.21 4.53
CA ALA A 147 7.20 8.62 4.55
C ALA A 147 6.48 9.06 3.26
N ILE A 148 7.01 8.69 2.09
CA ILE A 148 6.41 9.01 0.79
C ILE A 148 5.00 8.44 0.63
N LEU A 149 4.78 7.20 1.09
CA LEU A 149 3.45 6.57 1.02
C LEU A 149 2.46 7.28 1.95
N ALA A 150 2.87 7.59 3.18
CA ALA A 150 2.02 8.29 4.14
C ALA A 150 1.67 9.72 3.70
N LEU A 151 2.59 10.43 3.02
CA LEU A 151 2.34 11.77 2.49
C LEU A 151 1.14 11.81 1.53
N ALA A 152 0.83 10.71 0.84
CA ALA A 152 -0.33 10.64 -0.03
C ALA A 152 -1.64 10.95 0.73
N ALA A 153 -1.75 10.57 2.01
CA ALA A 153 -2.96 10.76 2.80
C ALA A 153 -3.31 12.24 3.09
N PHE A 154 -2.37 13.16 2.86
CA PHE A 154 -2.53 14.59 3.16
C PHE A 154 -2.64 15.41 1.87
N ASP A 155 -3.33 16.56 1.94
CA ASP A 155 -3.52 17.48 0.81
C ASP A 155 -2.97 18.85 1.18
N LYS A 156 -1.67 19.00 0.97
CA LYS A 156 -0.87 20.17 1.32
C LYS A 156 0.09 20.50 0.18
N PRO A 157 0.13 21.74 -0.35
CA PRO A 157 1.01 22.12 -1.47
C PRO A 157 2.51 21.88 -1.23
N GLU A 158 2.96 22.06 0.02
CA GLU A 158 4.35 21.85 0.42
C GLU A 158 4.82 20.40 0.23
N ILE A 159 3.90 19.43 0.24
CA ILE A 159 4.21 18.00 0.05
C ILE A 159 4.72 17.72 -1.36
N SER A 160 4.02 18.21 -2.39
CA SER A 160 4.46 18.03 -3.78
C SER A 160 5.83 18.67 -4.03
N ALA A 161 6.06 19.87 -3.49
CA ALA A 161 7.35 20.53 -3.59
C ALA A 161 8.47 19.74 -2.90
N ALA A 162 8.21 19.21 -1.70
CA ALA A 162 9.16 18.39 -0.95
C ALA A 162 9.49 17.07 -1.68
N ILE A 163 8.49 16.37 -2.21
CA ILE A 163 8.70 15.12 -2.96
C ILE A 163 9.56 15.39 -4.21
N LEU A 164 9.24 16.44 -4.97
CA LEU A 164 9.98 16.80 -6.18
C LEU A 164 11.43 17.20 -5.89
N SER A 165 11.68 17.95 -4.81
CA SER A 165 13.04 18.37 -4.44
C SER A 165 13.91 17.21 -3.97
N HIS A 166 13.33 16.21 -3.31
CA HIS A 166 14.04 15.01 -2.85
C HIS A 166 14.17 13.94 -3.94
N PHE A 167 13.36 14.01 -5.01
CA PHE A 167 13.28 12.99 -6.07
C PHE A 167 14.64 12.49 -6.59
N PRO A 168 15.65 13.36 -6.85
CA PRO A 168 16.97 12.91 -7.30
C PRO A 168 17.73 12.05 -6.28
N LYS A 169 17.50 12.26 -4.98
CA LYS A 169 18.14 11.51 -3.88
C LYS A 169 17.44 10.20 -3.55
N LEU A 170 16.19 10.02 -4.00
CA LEU A 170 15.41 8.83 -3.68
C LEU A 170 16.00 7.57 -4.33
N LYS A 171 15.97 6.46 -3.59
CA LYS A 171 16.26 5.11 -4.13
C LYS A 171 15.24 4.74 -5.21
N LEU A 172 15.60 3.82 -6.12
CA LEU A 172 14.76 3.46 -7.28
C LEU A 172 13.30 3.13 -6.89
N GLN A 173 13.11 2.34 -5.85
CA GLN A 173 11.78 1.95 -5.36
C GLN A 173 11.02 3.14 -4.76
N ALA A 174 11.71 3.99 -3.99
CA ALA A 174 11.14 5.22 -3.44
C ALA A 174 10.73 6.23 -4.52
N ARG A 175 11.46 6.31 -5.65
CA ARG A 175 11.06 7.13 -6.81
C ARG A 175 9.73 6.67 -7.40
N GLN A 176 9.51 5.35 -7.53
CA GLN A 176 8.24 4.83 -8.04
C GLN A 176 7.06 5.21 -7.12
N TYR A 177 7.26 5.11 -5.81
CA TYR A 177 6.26 5.54 -4.83
C TYR A 177 6.02 7.05 -4.87
N ALA A 178 7.07 7.85 -5.04
CA ALA A 178 6.95 9.29 -5.20
C ALA A 178 6.08 9.63 -6.42
N LEU A 179 6.30 8.98 -7.56
CA LEU A 179 5.49 9.19 -8.76
C LEU A 179 4.02 8.77 -8.56
N SER A 180 3.76 7.65 -7.88
CA SER A 180 2.39 7.22 -7.57
C SER A 180 1.69 8.16 -6.58
N THR A 181 2.38 8.61 -5.53
CA THR A 181 1.89 9.62 -4.59
C THR A 181 1.57 10.92 -5.31
N MET A 182 2.46 11.38 -6.18
CA MET A 182 2.24 12.60 -6.97
C MET A 182 1.09 12.46 -7.96
N ALA A 183 0.87 11.28 -8.53
CA ALA A 183 -0.29 11.02 -9.40
C ALA A 183 -1.60 10.82 -8.63
N SER A 184 -1.58 10.65 -7.31
CA SER A 184 -2.77 10.33 -6.53
C SER A 184 -3.75 11.50 -6.36
N ARG A 185 -3.31 12.75 -6.51
CA ARG A 185 -4.15 13.95 -6.39
C ARG A 185 -3.94 14.86 -7.57
N LEU A 186 -4.98 15.59 -7.97
CA LEU A 186 -4.89 16.52 -9.10
C LEU A 186 -3.85 17.63 -8.87
N THR A 187 -3.82 18.22 -7.67
CA THR A 187 -2.85 19.27 -7.28
C THR A 187 -1.41 18.79 -7.45
N TYR A 188 -1.12 17.57 -7.01
CA TYR A 188 0.22 16.98 -7.13
C TYR A 188 0.53 16.54 -8.57
N ALA A 189 -0.47 16.03 -9.28
CA ALA A 189 -0.33 15.60 -10.66
C ALA A 189 0.06 16.77 -11.57
N VAL A 190 -0.51 17.95 -11.35
CA VAL A 190 -0.13 19.18 -12.07
C VAL A 190 1.34 19.54 -11.84
N GLU A 191 1.81 19.47 -10.60
CA GLU A 191 3.23 19.72 -10.27
C GLU A 191 4.18 18.69 -10.89
N LEU A 192 3.79 17.41 -10.90
CA LEU A 192 4.55 16.34 -11.55
C LEU A 192 4.66 16.56 -13.07
N ILE A 193 3.54 16.86 -13.73
CA ILE A 193 3.53 17.14 -15.17
C ILE A 193 4.38 18.38 -15.48
N THR A 194 4.31 19.41 -14.64
CA THR A 194 5.15 20.61 -14.77
C THR A 194 6.64 20.28 -14.63
N ALA A 195 7.01 19.42 -13.67
CA ALA A 195 8.39 18.95 -13.49
C ALA A 195 8.89 18.18 -14.72
N ILE A 196 8.02 17.39 -15.35
CA ILE A 196 8.36 16.63 -16.55
C ILE A 196 8.53 17.54 -17.78
N ASP A 197 7.64 18.51 -17.97
CA ASP A 197 7.75 19.49 -19.06
C ASP A 197 9.04 20.32 -18.93
N LYS A 198 9.40 20.70 -17.69
CA LYS A 198 10.69 21.34 -17.36
C LYS A 198 11.90 20.42 -17.42
N LYS A 199 11.70 19.12 -17.71
CA LYS A 199 12.73 18.07 -17.75
C LYS A 199 13.51 17.89 -16.44
N THR A 200 12.96 18.31 -15.30
CA THR A 200 13.55 18.02 -13.97
C THR A 200 13.25 16.58 -13.54
N ILE A 201 12.17 16.01 -14.05
CA ILE A 201 11.89 14.57 -14.01
C ILE A 201 11.85 14.05 -15.45
N ASP A 202 12.60 12.97 -15.73
CA ASP A 202 12.55 12.31 -17.03
C ASP A 202 11.18 11.63 -17.21
N SER A 203 10.48 11.95 -18.31
CA SER A 203 9.17 11.37 -18.64
C SER A 203 9.22 9.85 -18.76
N LYS A 204 10.38 9.26 -19.05
CA LYS A 204 10.61 7.81 -19.11
C LYS A 204 10.47 7.11 -17.77
N LEU A 205 10.50 7.85 -16.66
CA LEU A 205 10.31 7.30 -15.32
C LEU A 205 8.84 7.06 -14.97
N LEU A 206 7.90 7.70 -15.68
CA LEU A 206 6.49 7.40 -15.49
C LEU A 206 6.24 5.94 -15.91
N THR A 207 5.47 5.21 -15.10
CA THR A 207 5.01 3.86 -15.47
C THR A 207 3.64 3.96 -16.14
N ALA A 208 3.22 2.92 -16.86
CA ALA A 208 1.89 2.86 -17.45
C ALA A 208 0.77 3.03 -16.39
N GLU A 209 1.00 2.57 -15.16
CA GLU A 209 0.09 2.79 -14.04
C GLU A 209 0.02 4.27 -13.64
N VAL A 210 1.16 4.91 -13.40
CA VAL A 210 1.20 6.33 -13.03
C VAL A 210 0.52 7.17 -14.12
N VAL A 211 0.77 6.87 -15.40
CA VAL A 211 0.09 7.54 -16.52
C VAL A 211 -1.42 7.31 -16.49
N ARG A 212 -1.89 6.08 -16.22
CA ARG A 212 -3.33 5.80 -16.09
C ARG A 212 -3.96 6.54 -14.91
N GLN A 213 -3.26 6.60 -13.78
CA GLN A 213 -3.70 7.34 -12.60
C GLN A 213 -3.77 8.85 -12.89
N LEU A 214 -2.78 9.40 -13.59
CA LEU A 214 -2.79 10.78 -14.06
C LEU A 214 -3.96 11.07 -15.00
N ARG A 215 -4.22 10.20 -15.98
CA ARG A 215 -5.37 10.33 -16.90
C ARG A 215 -6.71 10.22 -16.19
N ALA A 216 -6.78 9.44 -15.10
CA ALA A 216 -8.01 9.23 -14.34
C ALA A 216 -8.51 10.50 -13.63
N HIS A 217 -7.67 11.54 -13.50
CA HIS A 217 -8.13 12.86 -13.07
C HIS A 217 -9.04 13.54 -14.10
N ASN A 218 -9.06 13.07 -15.35
CA ASN A 218 -9.81 13.67 -16.46
C ASN A 218 -9.50 15.16 -16.68
N ASP A 219 -8.29 15.59 -16.31
CA ASP A 219 -7.83 16.96 -16.53
C ASP A 219 -7.32 17.15 -17.96
N THR A 220 -7.77 18.21 -18.62
CA THR A 220 -7.48 18.47 -20.04
C THR A 220 -6.01 18.81 -20.28
N ASN A 221 -5.36 19.51 -19.35
CA ASN A 221 -3.96 19.89 -19.49
C ASN A 221 -3.03 18.71 -19.26
N ILE A 222 -3.29 17.92 -18.20
CA ILE A 222 -2.56 16.68 -17.92
C ILE A 222 -2.68 15.72 -19.12
N ASN A 223 -3.89 15.50 -19.63
CA ASN A 223 -4.11 14.57 -20.73
C ASN A 223 -3.38 15.01 -22.01
N ARG A 224 -3.46 16.30 -22.37
CA ARG A 224 -2.75 16.87 -23.52
C ARG A 224 -1.24 16.69 -23.39
N GLU A 225 -0.70 16.94 -22.20
CA GLU A 225 0.74 16.83 -21.96
C GLU A 225 1.22 15.37 -21.97
N LEU A 226 0.42 14.46 -21.41
CA LEU A 226 0.66 13.02 -21.53
C LEU A 226 0.59 12.57 -23.00
N ASP A 227 -0.38 13.05 -23.79
CA ASP A 227 -0.47 12.71 -25.22
C ASP A 227 0.77 13.18 -25.99
N ARG A 228 1.31 14.36 -25.67
CA ARG A 228 2.55 14.90 -26.24
C ARG A 228 3.78 14.07 -25.88
N LEU A 229 3.91 13.70 -24.60
CA LEU A 229 5.12 13.07 -24.04
C LEU A 229 5.16 11.56 -24.26
N TRP A 230 4.01 10.91 -24.14
CA TRP A 230 3.89 9.45 -24.17
C TRP A 230 3.33 8.93 -25.49
N GLY A 231 2.79 9.81 -26.33
CA GLY A 231 1.88 9.40 -27.40
C GLY A 231 0.60 8.80 -26.80
N ILE A 232 -0.40 8.57 -27.64
CA ILE A 232 -1.55 7.75 -27.27
C ILE A 232 -1.03 6.31 -27.17
N SER A 233 -0.39 5.97 -26.04
CA SER A 233 0.32 4.71 -25.84
C SER A 233 -0.66 3.55 -25.71
N ARG A 234 -1.12 3.09 -26.86
CA ARG A 234 -1.25 1.68 -27.18
C ARG A 234 -0.38 1.48 -28.41
N SER A 235 0.74 0.79 -28.27
CA SER A 235 1.26 0.02 -29.40
C SER A 235 0.07 -0.74 -29.98
N SER A 236 -0.23 -0.57 -31.27
CA SER A 236 -1.33 -1.32 -31.89
C SER A 236 -1.13 -2.81 -31.64
N THR A 237 -2.21 -3.60 -31.65
CA THR A 237 -2.09 -5.05 -31.51
C THR A 237 -1.04 -5.61 -32.47
N GLN A 238 -0.98 -5.09 -33.70
CA GLN A 238 0.04 -5.45 -34.67
C GLN A 238 1.45 -5.08 -34.22
N ALA A 239 1.68 -3.86 -33.72
CA ALA A 239 3.00 -3.45 -33.24
C ALA A 239 3.48 -4.31 -32.06
N LYS A 240 2.58 -4.78 -31.20
CA LYS A 240 2.91 -5.70 -30.11
C LYS A 240 3.27 -7.10 -30.63
N LEU A 241 2.53 -7.61 -31.62
CA LEU A 241 2.87 -8.87 -32.30
C LEU A 241 4.24 -8.79 -32.98
N ASP A 242 4.52 -7.69 -33.67
CA ASP A 242 5.82 -7.45 -34.31
C ASP A 242 6.95 -7.38 -33.29
N GLU A 243 6.71 -6.77 -32.12
CA GLU A 243 7.65 -6.73 -31.00
C GLU A 243 7.91 -8.14 -30.41
N ILE A 244 6.87 -8.96 -30.26
CA ILE A 244 7.02 -10.37 -29.85
C ILE A 244 7.91 -11.14 -30.84
N GLU A 245 7.66 -11.01 -32.15
CA GLU A 245 8.47 -11.68 -33.18
C GLU A 245 9.90 -11.14 -33.26
N LYS A 246 10.11 -9.83 -33.01
CA LYS A 246 11.45 -9.25 -32.85
C LYS A 246 12.21 -9.95 -31.72
N TYR A 247 11.63 -10.04 -30.52
CA TYR A 247 12.32 -10.64 -29.37
C TYR A 247 12.48 -12.16 -29.47
N LYS A 248 11.54 -12.88 -30.12
CA LYS A 248 11.75 -14.29 -30.48
C LYS A 248 13.01 -14.48 -31.32
N ARG A 249 13.26 -13.61 -32.30
CA ARG A 249 14.48 -13.67 -33.15
C ARG A 249 15.75 -13.36 -32.36
N ILE A 250 15.74 -12.36 -31.50
CA ILE A 250 16.88 -12.01 -30.63
C ILE A 250 17.24 -13.18 -29.72
N LEU A 251 16.23 -13.80 -29.11
CA LEU A 251 16.40 -14.95 -28.21
C LEU A 251 16.82 -16.23 -28.94
N GLY A 252 16.39 -16.41 -30.20
CA GLY A 252 16.72 -17.57 -31.02
C GLY A 252 18.11 -17.52 -31.66
N LYS A 253 18.61 -16.34 -32.04
CA LYS A 253 19.94 -16.19 -32.66
C LYS A 253 21.09 -16.37 -31.66
N GLY A 254 20.88 -16.02 -30.39
CA GLY A 254 21.97 -15.88 -29.42
C GLY A 254 22.94 -14.75 -29.80
N ASN A 255 23.83 -14.37 -28.89
CA ASN A 255 24.91 -13.40 -29.13
C ASN A 255 26.30 -14.02 -29.01
N GLY A 256 26.40 -15.35 -28.89
CA GLY A 256 27.66 -16.06 -28.62
C GLY A 256 28.04 -16.13 -27.13
N GLU A 257 27.32 -15.44 -26.24
CA GLU A 257 27.51 -15.58 -24.79
C GLU A 257 26.53 -16.62 -24.23
N PRO A 258 26.97 -17.48 -23.28
CA PRO A 258 26.10 -18.45 -22.64
C PRO A 258 25.08 -17.75 -21.74
N ASN A 259 23.85 -18.27 -21.70
CA ASN A 259 22.83 -17.77 -20.78
C ASN A 259 23.23 -18.09 -19.33
N ASN A 260 23.05 -17.13 -18.42
CA ASN A 260 23.36 -17.25 -17.01
C ASN A 260 22.08 -17.19 -16.16
N LEU A 261 21.72 -18.32 -15.54
CA LEU A 261 20.50 -18.42 -14.73
C LEU A 261 20.57 -17.56 -13.45
N SER A 262 21.74 -17.45 -12.81
CA SER A 262 21.94 -16.62 -11.62
C SER A 262 21.73 -15.14 -11.94
N ASN A 263 22.24 -14.67 -13.08
CA ASN A 263 21.93 -13.32 -13.58
C ASN A 263 20.45 -13.16 -13.91
N GLY A 264 19.82 -14.18 -14.51
CA GLY A 264 18.39 -14.19 -14.76
C GLY A 264 17.57 -14.03 -13.48
N ARG A 265 18.02 -14.64 -12.37
CA ARG A 265 17.42 -14.45 -11.03
C ARG A 265 17.60 -13.02 -10.53
N VAL A 266 18.74 -12.37 -10.78
CA VAL A 266 18.95 -10.95 -10.43
C VAL A 266 17.96 -10.05 -11.19
N VAL A 267 17.78 -10.26 -12.49
CA VAL A 267 16.81 -9.50 -13.30
C VAL A 267 15.38 -9.75 -12.80
N PHE A 268 15.02 -11.01 -12.51
CA PHE A 268 13.73 -11.35 -11.92
C PHE A 268 13.51 -10.62 -10.58
N ASN A 269 14.51 -10.62 -9.70
CA ASN A 269 14.43 -9.94 -8.42
C ASN A 269 14.24 -8.42 -8.57
N ARG A 270 14.85 -7.83 -9.61
CA ARG A 270 14.78 -6.39 -9.88
C ARG A 270 13.42 -5.94 -10.41
N PHE A 271 12.75 -6.73 -11.24
CA PHE A 271 11.56 -6.28 -11.98
C PHE A 271 10.29 -7.10 -11.75
N CYS A 272 10.41 -8.35 -11.33
CA CYS A 272 9.28 -9.29 -11.27
C CYS A 272 8.96 -9.71 -9.83
N ALA A 273 9.97 -9.88 -8.97
CA ALA A 273 9.81 -10.44 -7.64
C ALA A 273 9.02 -9.56 -6.67
N SER A 274 8.91 -8.24 -6.91
CA SER A 274 8.03 -7.39 -6.11
C SER A 274 6.57 -7.79 -6.25
N CYS A 275 6.19 -8.32 -7.42
CA CYS A 275 4.81 -8.68 -7.72
C CYS A 275 4.58 -10.19 -7.72
N HIS A 276 5.48 -10.97 -8.31
CA HIS A 276 5.27 -12.39 -8.56
C HIS A 276 6.07 -13.27 -7.61
N LYS A 277 5.42 -14.36 -7.19
CA LYS A 277 6.08 -15.48 -6.54
C LYS A 277 6.68 -16.41 -7.59
N PHE A 278 7.91 -16.87 -7.36
CA PHE A 278 8.60 -17.84 -8.20
C PHE A 278 9.52 -18.71 -7.33
N TYR A 279 9.33 -20.03 -7.40
CA TYR A 279 9.98 -21.01 -6.52
C TYR A 279 9.86 -20.64 -5.03
N GLY A 280 8.66 -20.21 -4.61
CA GLY A 280 8.37 -19.85 -3.22
C GLY A 280 8.92 -18.50 -2.77
N GLN A 281 9.57 -17.71 -3.64
CA GLN A 281 10.13 -16.39 -3.31
C GLN A 281 9.48 -15.28 -4.13
N GLY A 282 9.38 -14.08 -3.56
CA GLY A 282 8.80 -12.90 -4.22
C GLY A 282 7.46 -12.49 -3.60
N GLY A 283 6.72 -11.66 -4.33
CA GLY A 283 5.50 -10.99 -3.88
C GLY A 283 4.21 -11.76 -4.17
N GLU A 284 3.12 -11.21 -3.65
CA GLU A 284 1.76 -11.77 -3.79
C GLU A 284 0.79 -10.80 -4.50
N ILE A 285 1.33 -9.76 -5.14
CA ILE A 285 0.55 -8.79 -5.93
C ILE A 285 0.06 -9.42 -7.23
N GLY A 286 0.92 -10.19 -7.90
CA GLY A 286 0.63 -11.00 -9.09
C GLY A 286 0.49 -12.50 -8.75
N PRO A 287 0.11 -13.33 -9.73
CA PRO A 287 0.06 -14.78 -9.54
C PRO A 287 1.45 -15.37 -9.25
N ASP A 288 1.47 -16.52 -8.58
CA ASP A 288 2.65 -17.40 -8.56
C ASP A 288 2.87 -17.95 -9.96
N ILE A 289 4.02 -17.64 -10.56
CA ILE A 289 4.34 -18.03 -11.94
C ILE A 289 5.09 -19.36 -12.00
N THR A 290 5.39 -20.01 -10.88
CA THR A 290 6.13 -21.29 -10.83
C THR A 290 5.44 -22.36 -11.68
N GLY A 291 4.11 -22.42 -11.64
CA GLY A 291 3.30 -23.39 -12.39
C GLY A 291 2.81 -22.92 -13.77
N ALA A 292 3.16 -21.72 -14.21
CA ALA A 292 2.70 -21.19 -15.50
C ALA A 292 3.29 -21.95 -16.71
N ASP A 293 2.80 -21.70 -17.94
CA ASP A 293 3.31 -22.28 -19.20
C ASP A 293 4.69 -21.68 -19.59
N ARG A 294 5.64 -21.74 -18.67
CA ARG A 294 6.95 -21.13 -18.80
C ARG A 294 7.80 -21.79 -19.89
N LYS A 295 7.48 -23.01 -20.34
CA LYS A 295 8.23 -23.64 -21.44
C LYS A 295 7.95 -22.96 -22.78
N ASN A 296 6.78 -22.37 -22.93
CA ASN A 296 6.32 -21.69 -24.12
C ASN A 296 6.87 -20.25 -24.18
N LEU A 297 7.82 -20.03 -25.07
CA LEU A 297 8.44 -18.71 -25.23
C LEU A 297 7.43 -17.64 -25.67
N HIS A 298 6.46 -18.00 -26.51
CA HIS A 298 5.43 -17.07 -26.95
C HIS A 298 4.53 -16.66 -25.78
N TYR A 299 4.17 -17.59 -24.89
CA TYR A 299 3.42 -17.29 -23.67
C TYR A 299 4.15 -16.26 -22.79
N ILE A 300 5.44 -16.48 -22.50
CA ILE A 300 6.21 -15.55 -21.66
C ILE A 300 6.29 -14.16 -22.30
N LEU A 301 6.68 -14.09 -23.59
CA LEU A 301 6.83 -12.81 -24.26
C LEU A 301 5.51 -12.06 -24.39
N SER A 302 4.40 -12.77 -24.66
CA SER A 302 3.09 -12.14 -24.76
C SER A 302 2.66 -11.53 -23.42
N ASN A 303 2.91 -12.21 -22.29
CA ASN A 303 2.59 -11.65 -20.98
C ASN A 303 3.49 -10.45 -20.61
N ILE A 304 4.77 -10.44 -21.01
CA ILE A 304 5.68 -9.32 -20.72
C ILE A 304 5.40 -8.10 -21.62
N ILE A 305 5.09 -8.32 -22.89
CA ILE A 305 4.90 -7.27 -23.90
C ILE A 305 3.45 -6.77 -23.92
N ASP A 306 2.48 -7.68 -23.80
CA ASP A 306 1.04 -7.37 -23.79
C ASP A 306 0.30 -8.01 -22.60
N PRO A 307 0.58 -7.57 -21.36
CA PRO A 307 -0.11 -8.06 -20.17
C PRO A 307 -1.62 -7.79 -20.16
N ASN A 308 -2.15 -7.01 -21.12
CA ASN A 308 -3.57 -6.68 -21.22
C ASN A 308 -4.35 -7.57 -22.20
N ALA A 309 -3.66 -8.40 -23.01
CA ALA A 309 -4.32 -9.27 -23.99
C ALA A 309 -5.25 -10.29 -23.33
N GLU A 310 -4.82 -10.86 -22.20
CA GLU A 310 -5.59 -11.80 -21.41
C GLU A 310 -5.40 -11.48 -19.93
N ILE A 311 -6.46 -10.98 -19.28
CA ILE A 311 -6.43 -10.57 -17.89
C ILE A 311 -7.40 -11.45 -17.11
N PRO A 312 -6.89 -12.34 -16.22
CA PRO A 312 -7.77 -13.09 -15.33
C PRO A 312 -8.56 -12.11 -14.46
N SER A 313 -9.82 -12.45 -14.16
CA SER A 313 -10.75 -11.59 -13.39
C SER A 313 -10.11 -11.02 -12.12
N ASP A 314 -9.35 -11.85 -11.42
CA ASP A 314 -8.77 -11.58 -10.11
C ASP A 314 -7.59 -10.61 -10.15
N TYR A 315 -7.13 -10.22 -11.34
CA TYR A 315 -6.03 -9.27 -11.55
C TYR A 315 -6.45 -8.05 -12.38
N ARG A 316 -7.75 -7.88 -12.63
CA ARG A 316 -8.30 -6.67 -13.24
C ARG A 316 -8.18 -5.51 -12.27
N THR A 317 -7.60 -4.42 -12.76
CA THR A 317 -7.43 -3.22 -11.95
C THR A 317 -8.75 -2.45 -11.83
N SER A 318 -8.79 -1.56 -10.86
CA SER A 318 -9.89 -0.66 -10.56
C SER A 318 -9.29 0.69 -10.21
N ILE A 319 -9.98 1.75 -10.61
CA ILE A 319 -9.71 3.09 -10.12
C ILE A 319 -10.61 3.32 -8.91
N ILE A 320 -10.02 3.58 -7.76
CA ILE A 320 -10.72 3.93 -6.52
C ILE A 320 -10.65 5.42 -6.33
N ARG A 321 -11.80 6.10 -6.43
CA ARG A 321 -11.93 7.52 -6.12
C ARG A 321 -12.29 7.64 -4.66
N MET A 322 -11.47 8.34 -3.91
CA MET A 322 -11.64 8.60 -2.48
C MET A 322 -12.38 9.92 -2.26
N LYS A 323 -13.09 10.05 -1.14
CA LYS A 323 -13.76 11.31 -0.75
C LYS A 323 -12.80 12.43 -0.40
N ASP A 324 -11.55 12.09 -0.10
CA ASP A 324 -10.47 13.05 0.09
C ASP A 324 -9.83 13.49 -1.23
N ASN A 325 -10.45 13.28 -2.39
CA ASN A 325 -9.96 13.61 -3.73
C ASN A 325 -8.74 12.82 -4.20
N ARG A 326 -8.34 11.76 -3.49
CA ARG A 326 -7.35 10.82 -4.03
C ARG A 326 -7.96 9.91 -5.09
N ILE A 327 -7.14 9.60 -6.07
CA ILE A 327 -7.33 8.52 -7.01
C ILE A 327 -6.29 7.45 -6.69
N LEU A 328 -6.74 6.25 -6.34
CA LEU A 328 -5.90 5.08 -6.17
C LEU A 328 -6.14 4.13 -7.35
N PHE A 329 -5.09 3.44 -7.78
CA PHE A 329 -5.15 2.45 -8.85
C PHE A 329 -4.64 1.11 -8.32
N GLY A 330 -5.40 0.04 -8.55
CA GLY A 330 -4.99 -1.28 -8.06
C GLY A 330 -6.06 -2.35 -8.25
N VAL A 331 -5.78 -3.55 -7.76
CA VAL A 331 -6.67 -4.71 -7.80
C VAL A 331 -7.44 -4.82 -6.48
N VAL A 332 -8.76 -4.90 -6.55
CA VAL A 332 -9.59 -5.17 -5.37
C VAL A 332 -9.52 -6.67 -5.08
N ARG A 333 -8.82 -7.05 -3.99
CA ARG A 333 -8.62 -8.45 -3.58
C ARG A 333 -9.75 -9.02 -2.73
N SER A 334 -10.30 -8.20 -1.84
CA SER A 334 -11.44 -8.60 -1.02
C SER A 334 -12.33 -7.41 -0.71
N ARG A 335 -13.61 -7.72 -0.48
CA ARG A 335 -14.64 -6.77 -0.05
C ARG A 335 -15.28 -7.33 1.21
N GLU A 336 -14.83 -6.86 2.37
CA GLU A 336 -15.45 -7.16 3.65
C GLU A 336 -16.65 -6.23 3.88
N ILE A 337 -17.34 -6.32 5.03
CA ILE A 337 -18.52 -5.50 5.34
C ILE A 337 -18.16 -4.01 5.26
N ASN A 338 -17.12 -3.57 5.97
CA ASN A 338 -16.74 -2.16 6.11
C ASN A 338 -15.43 -1.76 5.40
N THR A 339 -14.67 -2.72 4.88
CA THR A 339 -13.32 -2.49 4.35
C THR A 339 -13.14 -3.15 2.98
N ILE A 340 -12.31 -2.53 2.13
CA ILE A 340 -11.84 -3.09 0.87
C ILE A 340 -10.33 -3.28 0.95
N LYS A 341 -9.85 -4.49 0.63
CA LYS A 341 -8.42 -4.74 0.43
C LYS A 341 -8.06 -4.41 -1.01
N LEU A 342 -7.37 -3.29 -1.21
CA LEU A 342 -6.82 -2.87 -2.50
C LEU A 342 -5.34 -3.23 -2.54
N VAL A 343 -4.90 -3.85 -3.62
CA VAL A 343 -3.47 -4.08 -3.88
C VAL A 343 -3.05 -3.19 -5.03
N THR A 344 -2.19 -2.22 -4.76
CA THR A 344 -1.56 -1.38 -5.79
C THR A 344 -0.27 -2.06 -6.27
N SER A 345 0.47 -1.46 -7.20
CA SER A 345 1.83 -1.95 -7.50
C SER A 345 2.83 -1.74 -6.37
N SER A 346 2.49 -0.87 -5.41
CA SER A 346 3.38 -0.43 -4.35
C SER A 346 3.12 -1.09 -3.01
N GLU A 347 1.86 -1.33 -2.68
CA GLU A 347 1.44 -1.69 -1.33
C GLU A 347 0.06 -2.36 -1.31
N VAL A 348 -0.30 -2.87 -0.12
CA VAL A 348 -1.63 -3.38 0.18
C VAL A 348 -2.32 -2.39 1.09
N LEU A 349 -3.44 -1.83 0.63
CA LEU A 349 -4.24 -0.84 1.34
C LEU A 349 -5.54 -1.47 1.85
N PHE A 350 -5.89 -1.17 3.09
CA PHE A 350 -7.18 -1.49 3.67
C PHE A 350 -8.03 -0.21 3.72
N LEU A 351 -8.91 -0.05 2.75
CA LEU A 351 -9.69 1.17 2.55
C LEU A 351 -11.05 1.05 3.24
N PRO A 352 -11.40 1.93 4.19
CA PRO A 352 -12.75 2.00 4.73
C PRO A 352 -13.73 2.36 3.61
N LYS A 353 -14.80 1.59 3.42
CA LYS A 353 -15.81 1.87 2.38
C LYS A 353 -16.42 3.26 2.51
N ARG A 354 -16.56 3.77 3.75
CA ARG A 354 -17.08 5.11 4.03
C ARG A 354 -16.21 6.23 3.44
N ASP A 355 -14.92 5.99 3.23
CA ASP A 355 -13.96 6.96 2.67
C ASP A 355 -13.91 6.87 1.11
N ILE A 356 -14.53 5.85 0.52
CA ILE A 356 -14.57 5.64 -0.93
C ILE A 356 -15.76 6.39 -1.53
N LEU A 357 -15.49 7.19 -2.55
CA LEU A 357 -16.49 7.87 -3.36
C LEU A 357 -17.01 6.96 -4.49
N LYS A 358 -16.10 6.30 -5.22
CA LYS A 358 -16.45 5.46 -6.37
C LYS A 358 -15.39 4.41 -6.65
N ILE A 359 -15.81 3.27 -7.22
CA ILE A 359 -14.91 2.23 -7.73
C ILE A 359 -15.25 1.99 -9.18
N ASP A 360 -14.30 2.28 -10.08
CA ASP A 360 -14.45 2.11 -11.51
C ASP A 360 -13.57 0.94 -11.96
N SER A 361 -14.19 -0.22 -12.22
CA SER A 361 -13.48 -1.39 -12.75
C SER A 361 -12.86 -1.08 -14.12
N GLN A 362 -11.64 -1.55 -14.33
CA GLN A 362 -10.87 -1.32 -15.55
C GLN A 362 -10.61 -2.64 -16.28
N ASN A 363 -10.37 -2.54 -17.59
CA ASN A 363 -9.91 -3.66 -18.41
C ASN A 363 -8.38 -3.62 -18.60
N PHE A 364 -7.65 -3.28 -17.53
CA PHE A 364 -6.20 -3.22 -17.53
C PHE A 364 -5.63 -4.15 -16.45
N SER A 365 -4.52 -4.80 -16.77
CA SER A 365 -3.71 -5.59 -15.85
C SER A 365 -2.97 -4.69 -14.87
N ILE A 366 -2.70 -5.24 -13.68
CA ILE A 366 -1.77 -4.65 -12.72
C ILE A 366 -0.31 -4.76 -13.19
N MET A 367 -0.01 -5.73 -14.06
CA MET A 367 1.31 -5.85 -14.67
C MET A 367 1.53 -4.70 -15.67
N PRO A 368 2.64 -3.94 -15.55
CA PRO A 368 2.91 -2.81 -16.43
C PRO A 368 3.34 -3.25 -17.83
N GLU A 369 2.92 -2.51 -18.86
CA GLU A 369 3.42 -2.69 -20.23
C GLU A 369 4.84 -2.10 -20.38
N GLY A 370 5.59 -2.58 -21.39
CA GLY A 370 6.88 -1.97 -21.77
C GLY A 370 8.06 -2.35 -20.89
N LEU A 371 7.90 -3.28 -19.95
CA LEU A 371 8.97 -3.80 -19.08
C LEU A 371 10.20 -4.26 -19.86
N ILE A 372 9.98 -4.88 -21.03
CA ILE A 372 11.05 -5.42 -21.86
C ILE A 372 12.06 -4.37 -22.34
N ARG A 373 11.68 -3.09 -22.37
CA ARG A 373 12.53 -1.98 -22.82
C ARG A 373 13.63 -1.62 -21.81
N PHE A 374 13.51 -2.09 -20.57
CA PHE A 374 14.51 -1.88 -19.52
C PHE A 374 15.58 -2.97 -19.48
N PHE A 375 15.49 -3.99 -20.33
CA PHE A 375 16.46 -5.07 -20.40
C PHE A 375 17.36 -4.86 -21.60
N ASN A 376 18.66 -5.08 -21.43
CA ASN A 376 19.50 -5.35 -22.58
C ASN A 376 19.27 -6.78 -23.09
N ASP A 377 19.78 -7.09 -24.28
CA ASP A 377 19.57 -8.40 -24.93
C ASP A 377 20.07 -9.58 -24.08
N GLN A 378 21.15 -9.42 -23.31
CA GLN A 378 21.70 -10.48 -22.45
C GLN A 378 20.85 -10.65 -21.18
N GLU A 379 20.45 -9.57 -20.53
CA GLU A 379 19.55 -9.61 -19.38
C GLU A 379 18.22 -10.30 -19.74
N LEU A 380 17.68 -10.02 -20.92
CA LEU A 380 16.47 -10.69 -21.39
C LEU A 380 16.71 -12.19 -21.65
N ARG A 381 17.83 -12.58 -22.28
CA ARG A 381 18.19 -14.00 -22.48
C ARG A 381 18.33 -14.75 -21.16
N ASP A 382 19.02 -14.15 -20.20
CA ASP A 382 19.25 -14.70 -18.86
C ASP A 382 17.93 -14.84 -18.10
N LEU A 383 17.09 -13.80 -18.10
CA LEU A 383 15.76 -13.81 -17.48
C LEU A 383 14.88 -14.91 -18.09
N ILE A 384 14.77 -14.99 -19.41
CA ILE A 384 13.95 -16.01 -20.08
C ILE A 384 14.48 -17.41 -19.78
N SER A 385 15.80 -17.60 -19.72
CA SER A 385 16.41 -18.89 -19.38
C SER A 385 16.11 -19.29 -17.94
N TYR A 386 16.22 -18.35 -17.00
CA TYR A 386 15.85 -18.56 -15.60
C TYR A 386 14.35 -18.87 -15.44
N LEU A 387 13.48 -18.09 -16.08
CA LEU A 387 12.04 -18.34 -16.09
C LEU A 387 11.69 -19.70 -16.72
N ARG A 388 12.46 -20.19 -17.69
CA ARG A 388 12.26 -21.52 -18.31
C ARG A 388 12.90 -22.66 -17.52
N GLY A 389 13.73 -22.35 -16.53
CA GLY A 389 14.41 -23.33 -15.68
C GLY A 389 13.44 -24.21 -14.89
N LYS A 390 13.96 -25.28 -14.28
CA LYS A 390 13.17 -26.25 -13.49
C LYS A 390 13.29 -26.07 -11.97
N GLY A 391 14.18 -25.22 -11.49
CA GLY A 391 14.40 -25.02 -10.07
C GLY A 391 15.02 -23.66 -9.77
N GLN A 392 15.07 -23.33 -8.47
CA GLN A 392 15.73 -22.15 -7.96
C GLN A 392 17.24 -22.24 -8.15
N VAL A 393 17.88 -21.12 -8.47
CA VAL A 393 19.33 -21.02 -8.69
C VAL A 393 19.94 -20.04 -7.70
N PRO A 394 21.20 -20.18 -7.25
CA PRO A 394 21.82 -19.22 -6.34
C PRO A 394 21.89 -17.82 -6.97
N LEU A 395 21.79 -16.77 -6.15
CA LEU A 395 22.20 -15.43 -6.57
C LEU A 395 23.74 -15.41 -6.74
N PRO A 396 24.28 -14.58 -7.65
CA PRO A 396 25.72 -14.46 -7.87
C PRO A 396 26.51 -14.11 -6.61
#